data_AF-A0A563C4S2-F1
#
_entry.id   AF-A0A563C4S2-F1
#
_cell.length_a   1.000
_cell.length_b   1.000
_cell.length_c   1.000
_cell.angle_alpha   90.00
_cell.angle_beta   90.00
_cell.angle_gamma   90.00
#
_symmetry.space_group_name_H-M   'P 1'
#
loop_
_entity.id
_entity.type
_entity.pdbx_description
1 polymer ?
#
loop_
_entity_poly.entity_id
_entity_poly.type
_entity_poly.pdbx_seq_one_letter_code
_entity_poly.pdbx_strand_id
1 'polypeptide(L)'
;MSEINLDNEKPRKIKPENVILALDIGTEFVKAVIAERTEDDNLIVIGVGKEHQNMGNMYAGAIADIPAVVSTCEKALSNAEGMAGVISKTCVVGIAG
;
A
#
# COMPACT_ATOMS: atom_id res chain seq x y z
N MET A 1 -14.59 -27.37 -27.51
CA MET A 1 -13.71 -26.21 -27.32
C MET A 1 -14.60 -24.99 -27.23
N SER A 2 -14.88 -24.48 -26.03
CA SER A 2 -15.54 -23.18 -25.89
C SER A 2 -14.48 -22.11 -26.11
N GLU A 3 -14.68 -21.26 -27.12
CA GLU A 3 -13.83 -20.10 -27.37
C GLU A 3 -13.91 -19.15 -26.18
N ILE A 4 -12.75 -18.83 -25.59
CA ILE A 4 -12.63 -17.79 -24.57
C ILE A 4 -12.72 -16.46 -25.33
N ASN A 5 -13.85 -15.78 -25.15
CA ASN A 5 -14.09 -14.48 -25.75
C ASN A 5 -13.36 -13.41 -24.92
N LEU A 6 -12.19 -12.98 -25.39
CA LEU A 6 -11.28 -12.03 -24.72
C LEU A 6 -11.74 -10.56 -24.85
N ASP A 7 -12.88 -10.29 -25.49
CA ASP A 7 -13.20 -8.96 -26.02
C ASP A 7 -14.09 -8.09 -25.10
N ASN A 8 -14.27 -8.42 -23.81
CA ASN A 8 -15.27 -7.70 -23.00
C ASN A 8 -14.93 -7.36 -21.54
N GLU A 9 -13.67 -7.37 -21.12
CA GLU A 9 -13.32 -6.73 -19.84
C GLU A 9 -12.73 -5.34 -20.08
N LYS A 10 -13.60 -4.32 -20.07
CA LYS A 10 -13.13 -2.96 -19.81
C LYS A 10 -12.35 -2.99 -18.49
N PRO A 11 -11.14 -2.40 -18.40
CA PRO A 11 -10.40 -2.39 -17.16
C PRO A 11 -11.29 -1.85 -16.05
N ARG A 12 -11.47 -2.68 -15.02
CA ARG A 12 -12.37 -2.41 -13.90
C ARG A 12 -11.93 -1.10 -13.24
N LYS A 13 -12.77 -0.06 -13.32
CA LYS A 13 -12.47 1.24 -12.71
C LYS A 13 -12.50 1.10 -11.20
N ILE A 14 -11.32 1.21 -10.58
CA ILE A 14 -11.16 1.23 -9.13
C ILE A 14 -11.69 2.57 -8.61
N LYS A 15 -12.65 2.50 -7.71
CA LYS A 15 -13.23 3.67 -7.07
C LYS A 15 -12.42 4.01 -5.81
N PRO A 16 -11.91 5.25 -5.64
CA PRO A 16 -11.11 5.60 -4.46
C PRO A 16 -11.79 5.33 -3.12
N GLU A 17 -13.13 5.41 -3.06
CA GLU A 17 -13.92 5.09 -1.86
C GLU A 17 -13.92 3.60 -1.47
N ASN A 18 -13.58 2.70 -2.39
CA ASN A 18 -13.47 1.26 -2.15
C ASN A 18 -12.04 0.83 -1.79
N VAL A 19 -11.10 1.77 -1.77
CA VAL A 19 -9.68 1.52 -1.54
C VAL A 19 -9.34 1.69 -0.08
N ILE A 20 -8.60 0.73 0.45
CA ILE A 20 -8.02 0.77 1.79
C ILE A 20 -6.50 0.73 1.64
N LEU A 21 -5.83 1.66 2.32
CA LEU A 21 -4.38 1.69 2.42
C LEU A 21 -3.97 1.37 3.86
N ALA A 22 -3.11 0.35 4.01
CA ALA A 22 -2.43 0.05 5.26
C ALA A 22 -0.95 0.44 5.14
N LEU A 23 -0.43 1.15 6.13
CA LEU A 23 0.98 1.49 6.27
C LEU A 23 1.51 0.90 7.57
N ASP A 24 2.54 0.07 7.49
CA ASP A 24 3.23 -0.51 8.63
C ASP A 24 4.64 0.08 8.72
N ILE A 25 4.89 0.86 9.77
CA ILE A 25 6.19 1.48 10.07
C ILE A 25 6.93 0.58 11.04
N GLY A 26 7.66 -0.38 10.48
CA GLY A 26 8.51 -1.30 11.23
C GLY A 26 9.90 -0.74 11.46
N THR A 27 10.66 -1.42 12.34
CA THR A 27 12.04 -0.99 12.66
C THR A 27 12.95 -1.09 11.43
N GLU A 28 12.84 -2.19 10.67
CA GLU A 28 13.68 -2.49 9.51
C GLU A 28 13.07 -2.01 8.19
N PHE A 29 11.75 -2.10 8.05
CA PHE A 29 11.04 -1.78 6.82
C PHE A 29 9.79 -0.97 7.08
N VAL A 30 9.51 -0.04 6.18
CA VAL A 30 8.16 0.47 5.98
C VAL A 30 7.48 -0.33 4.89
N LYS A 31 6.22 -0.74 5.12
CA LYS A 31 5.42 -1.53 4.17
C LYS A 31 4.09 -0.83 3.92
N ALA A 32 3.72 -0.66 2.66
CA ALA A 32 2.44 -0.13 2.23
C ALA A 32 1.67 -1.20 1.45
N VAL A 33 0.39 -1.38 1.77
CA VAL A 33 -0.50 -2.29 1.04
C VAL A 33 -1.78 -1.53 0.69
N ILE A 34 -2.11 -1.55 -0.60
CA ILE A 34 -3.37 -1.01 -1.13
C ILE A 34 -4.24 -2.19 -1.55
N ALA A 35 -5.42 -2.27 -0.95
CA ALA A 35 -6.42 -3.27 -1.28
C ALA A 35 -7.74 -2.59 -1.68
N GLU A 36 -8.44 -3.22 -2.61
CA GLU A 36 -9.80 -2.83 -2.96
C GLU A 36 -10.80 -3.81 -2.36
N ARG A 37 -11.86 -3.26 -1.76
CA ARG A 37 -13.02 -4.00 -1.30
C ARG A 37 -13.97 -4.30 -2.46
N THR A 38 -14.26 -5.58 -2.67
CA THR A 38 -15.24 -6.02 -3.66
C THR A 38 -16.67 -5.92 -3.12
N GLU A 39 -17.67 -6.15 -3.99
CA GLU A 39 -19.08 -6.17 -3.60
C GLU A 39 -19.42 -7.29 -2.60
N ASP A 40 -18.67 -8.41 -2.66
CA ASP A 40 -18.79 -9.55 -1.74
C ASP A 40 -17.93 -9.41 -0.48
N ASP A 41 -17.51 -8.18 -0.13
CA ASP A 41 -16.69 -7.84 1.04
C ASP A 41 -15.29 -8.50 1.10
N ASN A 42 -14.82 -9.07 -0.01
CA ASN A 42 -13.45 -9.55 -0.13
C ASN A 42 -12.48 -8.38 -0.36
N LEU A 43 -11.22 -8.57 0.07
CA LEU A 43 -10.14 -7.62 -0.21
C LEU A 43 -9.21 -8.20 -1.28
N ILE A 44 -9.04 -7.46 -2.36
CA ILE A 44 -8.06 -7.78 -3.41
C ILE A 44 -6.89 -6.81 -3.26
N VAL A 45 -5.69 -7.33 -3.01
CA VAL A 45 -4.47 -6.51 -3.00
C VAL A 45 -4.14 -6.10 -4.43
N ILE A 46 -4.08 -4.80 -4.66
CA ILE A 46 -3.85 -4.18 -5.98
C ILE A 46 -2.54 -3.40 -6.05
N GLY A 47 -1.92 -3.11 -4.91
CA GLY A 47 -0.62 -2.46 -4.86
C GLY A 47 0.13 -2.77 -3.57
N VAL A 48 1.45 -2.93 -3.68
CA VAL A 48 2.34 -3.11 -2.53
C VAL A 48 3.60 -2.27 -2.68
N GLY A 49 4.12 -1.81 -1.56
CA GLY A 49 5.39 -1.12 -1.47
C GLY A 49 6.13 -1.56 -0.22
N LYS A 50 7.45 -1.71 -0.32
CA LYS A 50 8.32 -2.08 0.78
C LYS A 50 9.63 -1.33 0.65
N GLU A 51 10.00 -0.61 1.69
CA GLU A 51 11.22 0.21 1.68
C GLU A 51 12.02 -0.01 2.95
N HIS A 52 13.33 -0.18 2.77
CA HIS A 52 14.25 -0.42 3.88
C HIS A 52 14.51 0.90 4.63
N GLN A 53 14.52 0.83 5.95
CA GLN A 53 14.86 1.97 6.79
C GLN A 53 16.38 2.15 6.89
N ASN A 54 16.85 3.39 7.01
CA ASN A 54 18.25 3.62 7.32
C ASN A 54 18.52 3.40 8.81
N MET A 55 19.80 3.11 9.14
CA MET A 55 20.23 3.00 10.53
C MET A 55 19.95 4.32 11.27
N GLY A 56 19.31 4.23 12.43
CA GLY A 56 18.95 5.39 13.24
C GLY A 56 17.58 6.01 12.93
N ASN A 57 16.87 5.54 11.90
CA ASN A 57 15.50 6.00 11.63
C ASN A 57 14.53 5.58 12.75
N MET A 58 14.59 4.30 13.13
CA MET A 58 13.86 3.72 14.25
C MET A 58 14.84 3.11 15.25
N TYR A 59 14.46 3.15 16.53
CA TYR A 59 15.20 2.51 17.63
C TYR A 59 14.21 1.87 18.61
N ALA A 60 14.37 0.56 18.86
CA ALA A 60 13.53 -0.20 19.79
C ALA A 60 12.00 0.00 19.56
N GLY A 61 11.56 0.03 18.30
CA GLY A 61 10.16 0.23 17.93
C GLY A 61 9.66 1.68 18.00
N ALA A 62 10.51 2.63 18.40
CA ALA A 62 10.18 4.05 18.40
C ALA A 62 10.85 4.79 17.25
N ILE A 63 10.21 5.86 16.77
CA ILE A 63 10.78 6.76 15.76
C ILE A 63 11.91 7.56 16.43
N ALA A 64 13.12 7.46 15.88
CA ALA A 64 14.29 8.20 16.33
C ALA A 64 14.59 9.41 15.44
N ASP A 65 14.29 9.32 14.14
CA ASP A 65 14.38 10.43 13.17
C ASP A 65 13.09 10.52 12.34
N ILE A 66 12.23 11.50 12.67
CA ILE A 66 10.93 11.67 12.03
C ILE A 66 11.09 12.00 10.53
N PRO A 67 11.85 13.02 10.11
CA PRO A 67 12.04 13.31 8.68
C PRO A 67 12.53 12.10 7.88
N ALA A 68 13.47 11.32 8.43
CA ALA A 68 13.99 10.16 7.73
C ALA A 68 12.95 9.04 7.59
N VAL A 69 12.14 8.77 8.63
CA VAL A 69 11.03 7.80 8.55
C VAL A 69 9.96 8.26 7.56
N VAL A 70 9.61 9.54 7.55
CA VAL A 70 8.64 10.10 6.59
C VAL A 70 9.12 9.87 5.16
N SER A 71 10.39 10.16 4.85
CA SER A 71 10.95 9.91 3.51
C SER A 71 10.88 8.43 3.11
N THR A 72 11.10 7.50 4.04
CA THR A 72 10.95 6.06 3.76
C THR A 72 9.47 5.70 3.53
N CYS A 73 8.54 6.28 4.29
CA CYS A 73 7.10 6.09 4.09
C CYS A 73 6.64 6.56 2.70
N GLU A 74 7.07 7.75 2.28
CA GLU A 74 6.73 8.31 0.96
C GLU A 74 7.16 7.39 -0.19
N LYS A 75 8.34 6.78 -0.10
CA LYS A 75 8.82 5.81 -1.10
C LYS A 75 7.96 4.54 -1.12
N ALA A 76 7.65 3.98 0.05
CA ALA A 76 6.81 2.78 0.14
C ALA A 76 5.40 3.05 -0.40
N LEU A 77 4.82 4.20 -0.05
CA LEU A 77 3.52 4.64 -0.54
C LEU A 77 3.54 4.84 -2.06
N SER A 78 4.53 5.57 -2.59
CA SER A 78 4.64 5.83 -4.02
C SER A 78 4.74 4.54 -4.85
N ASN A 79 5.44 3.53 -4.34
CA ASN A 79 5.52 2.23 -5.01
C ASN A 79 4.16 1.50 -5.02
N ALA A 80 3.46 1.50 -3.89
CA ALA A 80 2.15 0.86 -3.77
C ALA A 80 1.09 1.57 -4.66
N GLU A 81 1.05 2.89 -4.65
CA GLU A 81 0.14 3.72 -5.45
C GLU A 81 0.43 3.59 -6.94
N GLY A 82 1.71 3.57 -7.32
CA GLY A 82 2.13 3.33 -8.71
C GLY A 82 1.68 1.96 -9.23
N MET A 83 1.75 0.93 -8.39
CA MET A 83 1.27 -0.42 -8.72
C MET A 83 -0.27 -0.49 -8.79
N ALA A 84 -0.96 0.18 -7.85
CA ALA A 84 -2.41 0.17 -7.77
C ALA A 84 -3.09 1.07 -8.83
N GLY A 85 -2.38 2.06 -9.37
CA GLY A 85 -2.93 3.07 -10.26
C GLY A 85 -3.98 3.97 -9.60
N VAL A 86 -4.00 4.01 -8.26
CA VAL A 86 -4.96 4.77 -7.45
C VAL A 86 -4.28 5.28 -6.19
N ILE A 87 -4.66 6.49 -5.77
CA ILE A 87 -4.19 7.14 -4.54
C ILE A 87 -5.30 7.04 -3.50
N SER A 88 -4.99 6.52 -2.32
CA SER A 88 -5.93 6.46 -1.20
C SER A 88 -6.00 7.81 -0.47
N LYS A 89 -7.18 8.21 -0.03
CA LYS A 89 -7.37 9.42 0.79
C LYS A 89 -7.19 9.18 2.29
N THR A 90 -7.26 7.93 2.70
CA THR A 90 -7.23 7.54 4.11
C THR A 90 -6.30 6.35 4.30
N CYS A 91 -5.63 6.29 5.44
CA CYS A 91 -4.67 5.24 5.75
C CYS A 91 -4.90 4.73 7.17
N VAL A 92 -4.77 3.42 7.36
CA VAL A 92 -4.60 2.79 8.66
C VAL A 92 -3.11 2.59 8.89
N VAL A 93 -2.59 3.14 9.98
CA VAL A 93 -1.15 3.12 10.28
C VAL A 93 -0.87 2.23 11.49
N GLY A 94 0.02 1.26 11.30
CA GLY A 94 0.71 0.54 12.38
C GLY A 94 2.10 1.12 12.61
N ILE A 95 2.51 1.24 13.87
CA ILE A 95 3.86 1.70 14.25
C ILE A 95 4.47 0.65 15.17
N ALA A 96 5.77 0.42 15.03
CA ALA A 96 6.57 -0.51 15.82
C ALA A 96 6.39 -2.00 15.47
N GLY A 97 5.88 -2.29 14.28
CA GLY A 97 5.77 -3.66 13.74
C GLY A 97 7.11 -4.38 13.57
#